data_AF-A0A2J8KW76-F1
#
_entry.id   AF-A0A2J8KW76-F1
#
_cell.length_a   1.000
_cell.length_b   1.000
_cell.length_c   1.000
_cell.angle_alpha   90.00
_cell.angle_beta   90.00
_cell.angle_gamma   90.00
#
_symmetry.space_group_name_H-M   'P 1'
#
loop_
_entity.id
_entity.type
_entity.pdbx_description
1 polymer ?
#
loop_
_entity_poly.entity_id
_entity_poly.type
_entity_poly.pdbx_seq_one_letter_code
_entity_poly.pdbx_strand_id
1 'polypeptide(L)'
;NIAALLSVMLQPYMPTVSATIQAQLQLPPPACSILLTNFLCTLPAGHQIGTVSPLFQKLENDQIESLRQRFGGGQVRKLKAVPWLHNSHSITSLISLSSPHPSLFPSFGPAASSLTVFLSCLS
;
A
#
# COMPACT_ATOMS: atom_id res chain seq x y z
N ASN A 1 11.83 -15.11 25.80
CA ASN A 1 13.22 -14.71 25.45
C ASN A 1 13.52 -14.80 23.97
N ILE A 2 13.77 -15.97 23.34
CA ILE A 2 14.11 -16.02 21.89
C ILE A 2 13.06 -15.33 21.01
N ALA A 3 11.77 -15.65 21.16
CA ALA A 3 10.69 -15.00 20.39
C ALA A 3 10.60 -13.47 20.62
N ALA A 4 11.01 -12.98 21.80
CA ALA A 4 11.04 -11.56 22.11
C ALA A 4 12.20 -10.83 21.44
N LEU A 5 13.39 -11.45 21.36
CA LEU A 5 14.48 -10.90 20.53
C LEU A 5 14.09 -10.92 19.04
N LEU A 6 13.51 -12.03 18.57
CA LEU A 6 13.10 -12.16 17.18
C LEU A 6 12.07 -11.11 16.75
N SER A 7 11.15 -10.67 17.62
CA SER A 7 10.24 -9.58 17.27
C SER A 7 11.01 -8.28 16.98
N VAL A 8 11.88 -7.84 17.90
CA VAL A 8 12.71 -6.64 17.72
C VAL A 8 13.58 -6.73 16.46
N MET A 9 14.17 -7.90 16.17
CA MET A 9 14.94 -8.14 14.94
C MET A 9 14.08 -8.15 13.67
N LEU A 10 12.80 -8.53 13.76
CA LEU A 10 11.85 -8.59 12.66
C LEU A 10 11.21 -7.22 12.36
N GLN A 11 11.24 -6.28 13.31
CA GLN A 11 10.68 -4.92 13.19
C GLN A 11 10.97 -4.21 11.84
N PRO A 12 12.21 -4.16 11.31
CA PRO A 12 12.50 -3.49 10.02
C PRO A 12 12.00 -4.25 8.78
N TYR A 13 11.60 -5.53 8.90
CA TYR A 13 11.13 -6.35 7.78
C TYR A 13 9.61 -6.58 7.80
N MET A 14 9.03 -6.81 8.98
CA MET A 14 7.60 -7.07 9.18
C MET A 14 7.11 -6.35 10.45
N PRO A 15 6.97 -5.01 10.44
CA PRO A 15 6.63 -4.24 11.64
C PRO A 15 5.31 -4.67 12.28
N THR A 16 4.30 -5.01 11.47
CA THR A 16 3.01 -5.53 11.96
C THR A 16 3.17 -6.86 12.71
N VAL A 17 3.93 -7.81 12.15
CA VAL A 17 4.12 -9.13 12.77
C VAL A 17 4.96 -9.01 14.04
N SER A 18 6.00 -8.16 14.04
CA SER A 18 6.76 -7.84 15.24
C SER A 18 5.85 -7.28 16.35
N ALA A 19 5.03 -6.27 16.05
CA ALA A 19 4.10 -5.69 17.00
C ALA A 19 3.08 -6.73 17.53
N THR A 20 2.59 -7.64 16.68
CA THR A 20 1.75 -8.75 17.12
C THR A 20 2.48 -9.68 18.08
N ILE A 21 3.74 -10.07 17.81
CA ILE A 21 4.54 -10.89 18.73
C ILE A 21 4.76 -10.15 20.06
N GLN A 22 5.10 -8.87 20.02
CA GLN A 22 5.30 -8.04 21.22
C GLN A 22 4.02 -7.96 22.08
N ALA A 23 2.84 -7.82 21.44
CA ALA A 23 1.55 -7.82 22.12
C ALA A 23 1.20 -9.19 22.72
N GLN A 24 1.39 -10.28 21.98
CA GLN A 24 1.16 -11.65 22.47
C GLN A 24 2.07 -11.99 23.66
N LEU A 25 3.33 -11.52 23.65
CA LEU A 25 4.29 -11.72 24.74
C LEU A 25 4.16 -10.70 25.88
N GLN A 26 3.28 -9.70 25.76
CA GLN A 26 3.17 -8.56 26.68
C GLN A 26 4.53 -7.91 26.97
N LEU A 27 5.29 -7.61 25.92
CA LEU A 27 6.64 -7.08 26.03
C LEU A 27 6.62 -5.63 26.55
N PRO A 28 7.46 -5.28 27.56
CA PRO A 28 7.57 -3.89 28.03
C PRO A 28 8.05 -2.95 26.91
N PRO A 29 7.47 -1.74 26.75
CA PRO A 29 7.86 -0.81 25.68
C PRO A 29 9.37 -0.53 25.54
N PRO A 30 10.18 -0.42 26.61
CA PRO A 30 11.63 -0.26 26.48
C PRO A 30 12.33 -1.42 25.78
N ALA A 31 11.79 -2.65 25.90
CA ALA A 31 12.33 -3.85 25.25
C ALA A 31 11.90 -3.98 23.78
N CYS A 32 10.85 -3.28 23.34
CA CYS A 32 10.37 -3.31 21.95
C CYS A 32 11.25 -2.47 21.01
N SER A 33 11.88 -1.41 21.53
CA SER A 33 12.52 -0.35 20.72
C SER A 33 14.04 -0.40 20.71
N ILE A 34 14.67 -1.33 21.45
CA ILE A 34 16.13 -1.41 21.59
C ILE A 34 16.62 -2.79 21.20
N LEU A 35 17.37 -2.87 20.11
CA LEU A 35 18.09 -4.07 19.70
C LEU A 35 19.49 -4.05 20.33
N LEU A 36 19.67 -4.81 21.41
CA LEU A 36 20.96 -5.00 22.05
C LEU A 36 21.80 -6.06 21.31
N THR A 37 23.12 -5.87 21.27
CA THR A 37 24.06 -6.83 20.68
C THR A 37 24.18 -8.15 21.46
N ASN A 38 23.69 -8.18 22.70
CA ASN A 38 23.68 -9.35 23.58
C ASN A 38 22.26 -9.89 23.76
N PHE A 39 22.10 -11.21 23.78
CA PHE A 39 20.82 -11.85 24.07
C PHE A 39 20.45 -11.70 25.54
N LEU A 40 19.48 -10.84 25.85
CA LEU A 40 19.02 -10.61 27.23
C LEU A 40 17.75 -11.40 27.56
N CYS A 41 17.59 -11.71 28.84
CA CYS A 41 16.35 -12.24 29.41
C CYS A 41 15.31 -11.09 29.55
N THR A 42 14.58 -10.81 28.47
CA THR A 42 13.51 -9.79 28.45
C THR A 42 12.21 -10.25 29.10
N LEU A 43 12.03 -11.57 29.22
CA LEU A 43 10.89 -12.23 29.87
C LEU A 43 11.43 -13.07 31.04
N PRO A 44 11.42 -12.55 32.28
CA PRO A 44 11.85 -13.28 33.47
C PRO A 44 10.87 -14.40 33.84
N ALA A 45 11.27 -15.29 34.75
CA ALA A 45 10.37 -16.30 35.31
C ALA A 45 9.18 -15.62 36.02
N GLY A 46 7.96 -16.13 35.80
CA GLY A 46 6.73 -15.52 36.31
C GLY A 46 6.17 -14.36 35.46
N HIS A 47 6.82 -14.00 34.35
CA HIS A 47 6.25 -13.05 33.38
C HIS A 47 4.98 -13.62 32.73
N GLN A 48 3.89 -12.88 32.82
CA GLN A 48 2.61 -13.26 32.20
C GLN A 48 2.58 -12.86 30.73
N ILE A 49 2.17 -13.77 29.87
CA ILE A 49 1.96 -13.52 28.44
C ILE A 49 0.48 -13.28 28.15
N GLY A 50 0.19 -12.62 27.02
CA GLY A 50 -1.17 -12.42 26.54
C GLY A 50 -1.72 -13.62 25.79
N THR A 51 -2.88 -13.44 25.15
CA THR A 51 -3.47 -14.46 24.28
C THR A 51 -2.63 -14.62 23.01
N VAL A 52 -2.10 -15.81 22.78
CA VAL A 52 -1.37 -16.16 21.55
C VAL A 52 -2.34 -16.50 20.40
N SER A 53 -1.97 -16.13 19.18
CA SER A 53 -2.67 -16.50 17.94
C SER A 53 -1.68 -16.82 16.82
N PRO A 54 -2.06 -17.61 15.80
CA PRO A 54 -1.20 -17.88 14.65
C PRO A 54 -0.76 -16.59 13.96
N LEU A 55 0.56 -16.43 13.76
CA LEU A 55 1.16 -15.21 13.18
C LEU A 55 1.09 -15.19 11.64
N PHE A 56 1.05 -16.36 11.02
CA PHE A 56 1.10 -16.51 9.57
C PHE A 56 -0.02 -17.44 9.11
N GLN A 57 -0.70 -17.05 8.04
CA GLN A 57 -1.64 -17.89 7.32
C GLN A 57 -0.94 -18.49 6.10
N LYS A 58 -1.17 -19.78 5.84
CA LYS A 58 -0.72 -20.43 4.61
C LYS A 58 -1.45 -19.82 3.40
N LEU A 59 -0.70 -19.47 2.36
CA LEU A 59 -1.26 -19.03 1.09
C LEU A 59 -1.56 -20.25 0.23
N GLU A 60 -2.81 -20.40 -0.21
CA GLU A 60 -3.24 -21.56 -1.00
C GLU A 60 -3.02 -21.37 -2.51
N ASN A 61 -2.80 -22.47 -3.24
CA ASN A 61 -2.50 -22.44 -4.67
C ASN A 61 -3.55 -21.67 -5.49
N ASP A 62 -4.85 -21.86 -5.18
CA ASP A 62 -5.96 -21.18 -5.85
C ASP A 62 -5.91 -19.65 -5.63
N GLN A 63 -5.46 -19.20 -4.46
CA GLN A 63 -5.27 -17.78 -4.16
C GLN A 63 -4.08 -17.23 -4.96
N ILE A 64 -2.97 -17.97 -5.04
CA ILE A 64 -1.80 -17.60 -5.84
C ILE A 64 -2.19 -17.44 -7.30
N GLU A 65 -2.91 -18.41 -7.86
CA GLU A 65 -3.29 -18.41 -9.28
C GLU A 65 -4.32 -17.32 -9.59
N SER A 66 -5.31 -17.10 -8.71
CA SER A 66 -6.24 -15.97 -8.82
C SER A 66 -5.53 -14.62 -8.82
N LEU A 67 -4.52 -14.43 -7.97
CA LEU A 67 -3.69 -13.22 -7.95
C LEU A 67 -2.83 -13.08 -9.21
N ARG A 68 -2.24 -14.17 -9.70
CA ARG A 68 -1.45 -14.20 -10.97
C ARG A 68 -2.30 -13.80 -12.16
N GLN A 69 -3.48 -14.41 -12.34
CA GLN A 69 -4.40 -14.05 -13.43
C GLN A 69 -4.92 -12.62 -13.33
N ARG A 70 -5.09 -12.11 -12.10
CA ARG A 70 -5.54 -10.74 -11.84
C ARG A 70 -4.48 -9.68 -12.12
N PHE A 71 -3.20 -9.95 -11.82
CA PHE A 71 -2.15 -8.93 -11.86
C PHE A 71 -1.02 -9.17 -12.88
N GLY A 72 -0.97 -10.35 -13.51
CA GLY A 72 0.05 -10.74 -14.49
C GLY A 72 -0.10 -10.15 -15.90
N GLY A 73 -0.80 -9.02 -16.07
CA GLY A 73 -0.93 -8.31 -17.34
C GLY A 73 -1.85 -8.94 -18.40
N GLY A 74 -2.25 -10.21 -18.26
CA GLY A 74 -3.13 -10.93 -19.20
C GLY A 74 -4.57 -10.39 -19.34
N GLN A 75 -4.93 -9.34 -18.58
CA GLN A 75 -6.24 -8.69 -18.63
C GLN A 75 -6.44 -7.76 -19.84
N VAL A 76 -5.46 -7.66 -20.75
CA VAL A 76 -5.62 -6.88 -21.98
C VAL A 76 -6.69 -7.51 -22.89
N ARG A 77 -7.91 -7.00 -22.75
CA ARG A 77 -9.00 -7.08 -23.72
C ARG A 77 -9.38 -8.50 -24.16
N LYS A 78 -10.10 -9.21 -23.27
CA LYS A 78 -11.26 -10.00 -23.73
C LYS A 78 -12.41 -9.06 -24.13
N LEU A 79 -12.15 -8.20 -25.12
CA LEU A 79 -13.22 -7.54 -25.85
C LEU A 79 -14.07 -8.66 -26.43
N LYS A 80 -15.30 -8.79 -25.93
CA LYS A 80 -16.29 -9.67 -26.55
C LYS A 80 -16.47 -9.15 -27.97
N ALA A 81 -16.01 -9.92 -28.97
CA ALA A 81 -16.30 -9.62 -30.36
C ALA A 81 -17.82 -9.56 -30.50
N VAL A 82 -18.35 -8.38 -30.84
CA VAL A 82 -19.79 -8.19 -31.07
C VAL A 82 -20.13 -8.98 -32.34
N PRO A 83 -20.98 -10.03 -32.30
CA PRO A 83 -21.12 -10.95 -33.44
C PRO A 83 -21.80 -10.39 -34.70
N TRP A 84 -22.09 -9.09 -34.75
CA TRP A 84 -22.84 -8.44 -35.83
C TRP A 84 -22.11 -7.23 -36.40
N LEU A 85 -21.11 -7.50 -37.24
CA LEU A 85 -20.65 -6.52 -38.24
C LEU A 85 -20.28 -7.21 -39.57
N HIS A 86 -21.26 -7.93 -40.12
CA HIS A 86 -21.30 -8.27 -41.54
C HIS A 86 -22.36 -7.36 -42.19
N ASN A 87 -21.93 -6.26 -42.80
CA ASN A 87 -21.95 -6.11 -44.26
C ASN A 87 -21.15 -4.85 -44.67
N SER A 88 -20.68 -4.80 -45.91
CA SER A 88 -19.75 -3.77 -46.42
C SER A 88 -20.44 -2.45 -46.83
N HIS A 89 -19.59 -1.43 -47.08
CA HIS A 89 -19.87 -0.20 -47.85
C HIS A 89 -20.55 0.97 -47.11
N SER A 90 -19.78 1.72 -46.30
CA SER A 90 -19.53 3.16 -46.56
C SER A 90 -18.52 3.72 -45.54
N ILE A 91 -17.23 3.73 -45.92
CA ILE A 91 -16.22 4.53 -45.22
C ILE A 91 -16.36 5.98 -45.72
N THR A 92 -16.20 6.97 -44.84
CA THR A 92 -16.23 8.43 -45.11
C THR A 92 -17.57 9.13 -44.91
N SER A 93 -18.02 9.19 -43.64
CA SER A 93 -18.85 10.24 -42.99
C SER A 93 -19.00 9.79 -41.53
N LEU A 94 -18.57 10.47 -40.48
CA LEU A 94 -18.44 11.91 -40.25
C LEU A 94 -17.13 12.24 -39.49
N ILE A 95 -16.09 12.68 -40.21
CA ILE A 95 -14.90 13.32 -39.62
C ILE A 95 -14.77 14.73 -40.21
N SER A 96 -15.74 15.56 -39.85
CA SER A 96 -15.84 17.00 -40.10
C SER A 96 -17.12 17.47 -39.37
N LEU A 97 -17.17 18.62 -38.70
CA LEU A 97 -16.27 19.76 -38.74
C LEU A 97 -16.41 20.57 -37.43
N SER A 98 -15.31 20.83 -36.71
CA SER A 98 -14.96 22.17 -36.18
C SER A 98 -13.66 22.15 -35.37
N SER A 99 -12.60 22.66 -35.99
CA SER A 99 -11.35 23.13 -35.36
C SER A 99 -11.39 24.69 -35.33
N PRO A 100 -10.34 25.45 -34.95
CA PRO A 100 -9.53 25.39 -33.72
C PRO A 100 -9.20 26.79 -33.08
N HIS A 101 -9.01 26.84 -31.75
CA HIS A 101 -8.07 27.76 -31.03
C HIS A 101 -8.40 29.31 -31.06
N PRO A 102 -7.59 30.22 -30.44
CA PRO A 102 -7.48 30.49 -28.99
C PRO A 102 -7.76 31.95 -28.56
N SER A 103 -8.12 32.17 -27.28
CA SER A 103 -7.93 33.45 -26.55
C SER A 103 -8.11 33.22 -25.03
N LEU A 104 -7.15 33.55 -24.16
CA LEU A 104 -6.70 34.86 -23.65
C LEU A 104 -7.42 35.26 -22.33
N PHE A 105 -6.65 35.36 -21.24
CA PHE A 105 -7.10 35.88 -19.94
C PHE A 105 -7.61 37.32 -20.06
N PRO A 106 -8.47 37.78 -19.12
CA PRO A 106 -7.95 38.72 -18.13
C PRO A 106 -8.41 38.54 -16.67
N SER A 107 -7.60 39.12 -15.79
CA SER A 107 -7.75 39.25 -14.33
C SER A 107 -8.96 40.08 -13.88
N PHE A 108 -9.49 39.80 -12.68
CA PHE A 108 -9.62 40.80 -11.59
C PHE A 108 -9.88 40.10 -10.22
N GLY A 109 -9.20 40.53 -9.15
CA GLY A 109 -9.42 40.08 -7.75
C GLY A 109 -10.42 41.01 -7.01
N PRO A 110 -10.41 41.12 -5.65
CA PRO A 110 -9.53 40.50 -4.63
C PRO A 110 -10.36 39.54 -3.69
N ALA A 111 -10.05 39.18 -2.43
CA ALA A 111 -9.03 39.60 -1.45
C ALA A 111 -8.72 38.54 -0.35
N ALA A 112 -7.63 38.78 0.39
CA ALA A 112 -7.33 38.47 1.80
C ALA A 112 -7.80 37.14 2.46
N SER A 113 -6.83 36.25 2.73
CA SER A 113 -6.56 35.66 4.06
C SER A 113 -5.15 35.03 4.10
N SER A 114 -4.41 35.23 5.21
CA SER A 114 -3.01 34.83 5.46
C SER A 114 -2.65 33.41 4.98
N LEU A 115 -1.53 33.12 4.31
CA LEU A 115 -0.14 33.61 4.47
C LEU A 115 0.57 33.13 5.76
N THR A 116 0.56 31.81 6.01
CA THR A 116 1.50 31.12 6.91
C THR A 116 1.89 29.72 6.41
N VAL A 117 2.29 29.61 5.14
CA VAL A 117 3.02 28.43 4.60
C VAL A 117 4.14 28.98 3.70
N PHE A 118 5.29 28.30 3.65
CA PHE A 118 6.54 28.69 2.94
C PHE A 118 7.51 29.65 3.65
N LEU A 119 7.98 29.30 4.86
CA LEU A 119 9.30 29.76 5.33
C LEU A 119 10.06 28.73 6.19
N SER A 120 10.19 27.49 5.69
CA SER A 120 11.06 26.46 6.32
C SER A 120 11.80 25.57 5.32
N CYS A 121 12.05 26.10 4.11
CA CYS A 121 12.97 25.50 3.15
C CYS A 121 14.14 26.47 2.84
N LEU A 122 14.72 27.08 3.89
CA LEU A 122 16.06 27.66 3.83
C LEU A 122 16.70 27.82 5.23
N SER A 123 17.21 26.71 5.77
CA SER A 123 18.41 26.64 6.62
C SER A 123 18.92 25.21 6.66
#